data_AF-A0A3D2UQD3-F1
#
_entry.id   AF-A0A3D2UQD3-F1
#
_cell.length_a   1.000
_cell.length_b   1.000
_cell.length_c   1.000
_cell.angle_alpha   90.00
_cell.angle_beta   90.00
_cell.angle_gamma   90.00
#
_symmetry.space_group_name_H-M   'P 1'
#
loop_
_entity.id
_entity.type
_entity.pdbx_description
1 polymer ?
#
loop_
_entity_poly.entity_id
_entity_poly.type
_entity_poly.pdbx_seq_one_letter_code
_entity_poly.pdbx_strand_id
1 'polypeptide(L)'
;MSKMIDRSNSPVNNEAQKPFNVSEWRESFILAILRIGCLLGIALISVSFPNATPSDRVLFIGLYLVLLAITLLRVSYSVRAYAILLATFLIGVNAILAWGPWLDGSAFLIASVVIGALLFDKRVDIVMLAISIIFLTTIAVLQSLGMYQLRAEAAPAPQTIPLNWLGYIFDFAVIGGVLVAAMGQFKNAFTRIIEETQSALKALAVERARLEEKVIERTEALESRMNQLRSSTNTARAIAEIQNIVELLESTAQLISERFGYYHTALFILDDQKKTAFLQASASARGKELIGQAFSVEVDRKNPLATAVEQNRAIITLDVDQRNFISDENFPLTRSRMILPLAVRGNVVGLLDLHSDQPRAFGAEDAEILQTLADLTAISFDNVRLINETRSLVSQLEANTSIQTQRTWRKLTTRQMPAFQYTPAGVRPIFTRDKRSDNGEGLHIPLTLYGQKIGNIKLKRKNNQADWSEREKALVEKIAEQVSLALENSRLVEEAQKSAARDQMIANISTRIRETLDIESVARTAAVELQRVFDLKEAEIVIGSAQFEKQDGKS
;
A
#
# COMPACT_ATOMS: atom_id res chain seq x y z
N MET A 1 17.72 17.14 -13.10
CA MET A 1 18.73 16.12 -13.43
C MET A 1 17.98 14.84 -13.81
N SER A 2 17.35 14.86 -14.98
CA SER A 2 16.37 13.87 -15.44
C SER A 2 17.08 12.84 -16.33
N LYS A 3 17.28 11.65 -15.80
CA LYS A 3 17.76 10.51 -16.58
C LYS A 3 16.51 9.81 -17.12
N MET A 4 16.14 10.18 -18.34
CA MET A 4 15.19 9.43 -19.18
C MET A 4 15.64 7.97 -19.21
N ILE A 5 14.88 7.12 -18.53
CA ILE A 5 14.96 5.68 -18.68
C ILE A 5 14.13 5.36 -19.93
N ASP A 6 14.79 5.48 -21.07
CA ASP A 6 14.38 4.81 -22.30
C ASP A 6 14.66 3.32 -22.09
N ARG A 7 13.63 2.56 -21.70
CA ARG A 7 13.69 1.11 -21.58
C ARG A 7 12.60 0.47 -22.44
N SER A 8 13.14 -0.18 -23.46
CA SER A 8 12.59 -1.33 -24.19
C SER A 8 11.40 -1.07 -25.10
N ASN A 9 11.69 -0.43 -26.23
CA ASN A 9 11.36 -1.03 -27.52
C ASN A 9 12.03 -2.42 -27.59
N SER A 10 11.41 -3.42 -26.97
CA SER A 10 11.63 -4.79 -27.39
C SER A 10 10.86 -4.93 -28.70
N PRO A 11 11.50 -5.30 -29.83
CA PRO A 11 10.72 -5.75 -30.96
C PRO A 11 10.07 -7.04 -30.46
N VAL A 12 8.80 -6.95 -30.05
CA VAL A 12 7.94 -8.13 -30.04
C VAL A 12 8.08 -8.66 -31.45
N ASN A 13 8.80 -9.78 -31.56
CA ASN A 13 8.89 -10.55 -32.78
C ASN A 13 7.45 -10.91 -33.15
N ASN A 14 6.81 -10.01 -33.89
CA ASN A 14 5.79 -10.33 -34.87
C ASN A 14 6.51 -11.13 -35.97
N GLU A 15 7.07 -12.28 -35.61
CA GLU A 15 6.89 -13.45 -36.47
C GLU A 15 5.39 -13.68 -36.46
N ALA A 16 4.69 -12.89 -37.28
CA ALA A 16 3.34 -13.14 -37.70
C ALA A 16 3.33 -14.62 -38.04
N GLN A 17 2.69 -15.42 -37.18
CA GLN A 17 2.49 -16.84 -37.41
C GLN A 17 1.86 -16.92 -38.78
N LYS A 18 2.67 -17.21 -39.80
CA LYS A 18 2.18 -17.35 -41.16
C LYS A 18 1.10 -18.41 -41.06
N PRO A 19 -0.17 -18.07 -41.39
CA PRO A 19 -1.25 -19.02 -41.27
C PRO A 19 -0.82 -20.26 -42.03
N PHE A 20 -0.85 -21.43 -41.37
CA PHE A 20 -0.43 -22.68 -41.96
C PHE A 20 -1.13 -22.83 -43.32
N ASN A 21 -0.33 -22.77 -44.39
CA ASN A 21 -0.86 -22.75 -45.74
C ASN A 21 -0.84 -24.17 -46.30
N VAL A 22 -2.04 -24.73 -46.48
CA VAL A 22 -2.23 -26.09 -47.01
C VAL A 22 -1.54 -26.25 -48.38
N SER A 23 -1.46 -25.20 -49.20
CA SER A 23 -0.76 -25.28 -50.49
C SER A 23 0.77 -25.44 -50.33
N GLU A 24 1.37 -24.75 -49.37
CA GLU A 24 2.82 -24.83 -49.10
C GLU A 24 3.21 -26.19 -48.52
N TRP A 25 2.38 -26.74 -47.63
CA TRP A 25 2.59 -28.09 -47.11
C TRP A 25 2.53 -29.12 -48.23
N ARG A 26 1.55 -29.03 -49.14
CA ARG A 26 1.43 -29.96 -50.29
C ARG A 26 2.59 -29.86 -51.25
N GLU A 27 3.10 -28.66 -51.50
CA GLU A 27 4.28 -28.46 -52.35
C GLU A 27 5.55 -29.06 -51.73
N SER A 28 5.72 -28.91 -50.42
CA SER A 28 6.83 -29.53 -49.69
C SER A 28 6.70 -31.06 -49.69
N PHE A 29 5.49 -31.55 -49.49
CA PHE A 29 5.17 -32.97 -49.46
C PHE A 29 5.43 -33.66 -50.82
N ILE A 30 4.98 -33.06 -51.94
CA ILE A 30 5.20 -33.65 -53.26
C ILE A 30 6.68 -33.70 -53.62
N LEU A 31 7.45 -32.68 -53.23
CA LEU A 31 8.89 -32.65 -53.43
C LEU A 31 9.61 -33.75 -52.61
N ALA A 32 9.16 -33.99 -51.37
CA ALA A 32 9.69 -35.07 -50.56
C ALA A 32 9.40 -36.45 -51.19
N ILE A 33 8.16 -36.68 -51.63
CA ILE A 33 7.79 -37.91 -52.34
C ILE A 33 8.61 -38.10 -53.61
N LEU A 34 8.77 -37.05 -54.42
CA LEU A 34 9.55 -37.12 -55.65
C LEU A 34 11.00 -37.51 -55.40
N ARG A 35 11.65 -36.92 -54.38
CA ARG A 35 13.03 -37.26 -54.01
C ARG A 35 13.17 -38.71 -53.57
N ILE A 36 12.24 -39.18 -52.72
CA ILE A 36 12.21 -40.58 -52.26
C ILE A 36 11.93 -41.52 -53.45
N GLY A 37 10.98 -41.16 -54.31
CA GLY A 37 10.63 -41.92 -55.52
C GLY A 37 11.78 -42.03 -56.51
N CYS A 38 12.57 -40.97 -56.69
CA CYS A 38 13.79 -41.02 -57.50
C CYS A 38 14.85 -41.95 -56.88
N LEU A 39 15.05 -41.92 -55.56
CA LEU A 39 16.01 -42.83 -54.90
C LEU A 39 15.56 -44.30 -55.01
N LEU A 40 14.29 -44.58 -54.71
CA LEU A 40 13.72 -45.93 -54.80
C LEU A 40 13.61 -46.41 -56.25
N GLY A 41 13.40 -45.51 -57.22
CA GLY A 41 13.30 -45.83 -58.64
C GLY A 41 14.59 -46.46 -59.19
N ILE A 42 15.77 -46.00 -58.73
CA ILE A 42 17.06 -46.61 -59.11
C ILE A 42 17.12 -48.05 -58.60
N ALA A 43 16.79 -48.27 -57.33
CA ALA A 43 16.80 -49.61 -56.73
C ALA A 43 15.81 -50.56 -57.41
N LEU A 44 14.61 -50.06 -57.72
CA LEU A 44 13.57 -50.84 -58.42
C LEU A 44 14.02 -51.24 -59.82
N ILE A 45 14.65 -50.33 -60.56
CA ILE A 45 15.25 -50.61 -61.87
C ILE A 45 16.33 -51.68 -61.76
N SER A 46 17.25 -51.56 -60.78
CA SER A 46 18.32 -52.55 -60.57
C SER A 46 17.81 -53.96 -60.29
N VAL A 47 16.72 -54.09 -59.52
CA VAL A 47 16.12 -55.40 -59.18
C VAL A 47 15.29 -55.97 -60.34
N SER A 48 14.58 -55.13 -61.10
CA SER A 48 13.65 -55.56 -62.15
C SER A 48 14.35 -55.92 -63.47
N PHE A 49 15.47 -55.27 -63.79
CA PHE A 49 16.14 -55.37 -65.09
C PHE A 49 16.62 -56.77 -65.52
N PRO A 50 17.13 -57.64 -64.62
CA PRO A 50 17.56 -58.99 -64.98
C PRO A 50 16.46 -59.80 -65.67
N ASN A 51 15.19 -59.60 -65.28
CA ASN A 51 14.04 -60.36 -65.76
C ASN A 51 13.12 -59.55 -66.70
N ALA A 52 13.42 -58.27 -66.94
CA ALA A 52 12.58 -57.36 -67.72
C ALA A 52 12.81 -57.49 -69.24
N THR A 53 11.74 -57.42 -70.02
CA THR A 53 11.82 -57.41 -71.49
C THR A 53 12.37 -56.08 -72.03
N PRO A 54 12.81 -56.02 -73.30
CA PRO A 54 13.27 -54.77 -73.91
C PRO A 54 12.23 -53.63 -73.85
N SER A 55 10.94 -53.92 -74.00
CA SER A 55 9.89 -52.91 -73.89
C SER A 55 9.73 -52.38 -72.47
N ASP A 56 9.87 -53.25 -71.46
CA ASP A 56 9.71 -52.86 -70.06
C ASP A 56 10.89 -51.98 -69.61
N ARG A 57 12.11 -52.30 -70.05
CA ARG A 57 13.30 -51.48 -69.79
C ARG A 57 13.15 -50.07 -70.37
N VAL A 58 12.64 -49.93 -71.59
CA VAL A 58 12.40 -48.61 -72.20
C VAL A 58 11.36 -47.82 -71.41
N LEU A 59 10.26 -48.45 -70.98
CA LEU A 59 9.21 -47.82 -70.19
C LEU A 59 9.72 -47.34 -68.83
N PHE A 60 10.43 -48.20 -68.07
CA PHE A 60 10.95 -47.84 -66.76
C PHE A 60 12.02 -46.75 -66.83
N ILE A 61 12.94 -46.79 -67.81
CA ILE A 61 13.95 -45.73 -68.01
C ILE A 61 13.28 -44.41 -68.37
N GLY A 62 12.33 -44.43 -69.32
CA GLY A 62 11.63 -43.22 -69.76
C GLY A 62 10.87 -42.56 -68.61
N LEU A 63 10.11 -43.35 -67.85
CA LEU A 63 9.34 -42.87 -66.71
C LEU A 63 10.23 -42.36 -65.57
N TYR A 64 11.36 -43.02 -65.32
CA TYR A 64 12.35 -42.55 -64.35
C TYR A 64 12.99 -41.22 -64.77
N LEU A 65 13.36 -41.06 -66.04
CA LEU A 65 13.89 -39.80 -66.56
C LEU A 65 12.87 -38.66 -66.47
N VAL A 66 11.59 -38.93 -66.72
CA VAL A 66 10.51 -37.96 -66.54
C VAL A 66 10.39 -37.56 -65.07
N LEU A 67 10.37 -38.52 -64.13
CA LEU A 67 10.31 -38.25 -62.69
C LEU A 67 11.55 -37.47 -62.20
N LEU A 68 12.74 -37.80 -62.68
CA LEU A 68 13.98 -37.09 -62.39
C LEU A 68 13.92 -35.64 -62.89
N ALA A 69 13.46 -35.43 -64.13
CA ALA A 69 13.35 -34.12 -64.74
C ALA A 69 12.39 -33.20 -63.97
N ILE A 70 11.19 -33.68 -63.62
CA ILE A 70 10.22 -32.86 -62.85
C ILE A 70 10.66 -32.58 -61.41
N THR A 71 11.55 -33.42 -60.86
CA THR A 71 12.13 -33.24 -59.52
C THR A 71 13.19 -32.15 -59.51
N LEU A 72 14.02 -32.08 -60.56
CA LEU A 72 15.12 -31.11 -60.68
C LEU A 72 14.68 -29.78 -61.28
N LEU A 73 13.71 -29.79 -62.21
CA LEU A 73 13.23 -28.58 -62.88
C LEU A 73 12.21 -27.82 -62.01
N ARG A 74 12.19 -26.49 -62.16
CA ARG A 74 11.19 -25.60 -61.55
C ARG A 74 9.89 -25.68 -62.34
N VAL A 75 9.04 -26.64 -61.98
CA VAL A 75 7.75 -26.89 -62.61
C VAL A 75 6.63 -26.67 -61.58
N SER A 76 5.45 -26.25 -62.05
CA SER A 76 4.28 -26.02 -61.18
C SER A 76 3.82 -27.30 -60.47
N TYR A 77 3.18 -27.11 -59.31
CA TYR A 77 2.66 -28.20 -58.47
C TYR A 77 1.80 -29.20 -59.26
N SER A 78 0.85 -28.69 -60.05
CA SER A 78 -0.09 -29.53 -60.81
C SER A 78 0.62 -30.47 -61.76
N VAL A 79 1.65 -30.00 -62.46
CA VAL A 79 2.41 -30.83 -63.42
C VAL A 79 3.17 -31.94 -62.70
N ARG A 80 3.79 -31.64 -61.56
CA ARG A 80 4.45 -32.66 -60.72
C ARG A 80 3.44 -33.70 -60.23
N ALA A 81 2.27 -33.27 -59.76
CA ALA A 81 1.24 -34.16 -59.23
C ALA A 81 0.67 -35.09 -60.31
N TYR A 82 0.34 -34.56 -61.49
CA TYR A 82 -0.14 -35.38 -62.60
C TYR A 82 0.94 -36.32 -63.13
N ALA A 83 2.20 -35.90 -63.17
CA ALA A 83 3.29 -36.75 -63.63
C ALA A 83 3.55 -37.95 -62.70
N ILE A 84 3.52 -37.77 -61.37
CA ILE A 84 3.63 -38.87 -60.41
C ILE A 84 2.43 -39.82 -60.53
N LEU A 85 1.23 -39.25 -60.63
CA LEU A 85 0.00 -40.01 -60.75
C LEU A 85 -0.01 -40.87 -62.03
N LEU A 86 0.32 -40.26 -63.16
CA LEU A 86 0.42 -40.94 -64.46
C LEU A 86 1.52 -41.99 -64.44
N ALA A 87 2.68 -41.68 -63.86
CA ALA A 87 3.77 -42.62 -63.75
C ALA A 87 3.37 -43.87 -62.96
N THR A 88 2.76 -43.68 -61.79
CA THR A 88 2.31 -44.80 -60.93
C THR A 88 1.25 -45.64 -61.65
N PHE A 89 0.33 -44.99 -62.35
CA PHE A 89 -0.70 -45.68 -63.14
C PHE A 89 -0.10 -46.50 -64.30
N LEU A 90 0.83 -45.92 -65.08
CA LEU A 90 1.49 -46.61 -66.19
C LEU A 90 2.32 -47.81 -65.72
N ILE A 91 2.97 -47.72 -64.56
CA ILE A 91 3.67 -48.86 -63.95
C ILE A 91 2.65 -49.97 -63.63
N GLY A 92 1.51 -49.62 -63.03
CA GLY A 92 0.46 -50.60 -62.71
C GLY A 92 -0.15 -51.26 -63.95
N VAL A 93 -0.43 -50.47 -65.00
CA VAL A 93 -0.87 -50.98 -66.30
C VAL A 93 0.14 -51.97 -66.86
N ASN A 94 1.43 -51.61 -66.87
CA ASN A 94 2.48 -52.48 -67.38
C ASN A 94 2.60 -53.78 -66.56
N ALA A 95 2.54 -53.68 -65.23
CA ALA A 95 2.60 -54.84 -64.34
C ALA A 95 1.42 -55.81 -64.54
N ILE A 96 0.20 -55.28 -64.74
CA ILE A 96 -0.98 -56.10 -65.04
C ILE A 96 -0.87 -56.78 -66.41
N LEU A 97 -0.37 -56.09 -67.43
CA LEU A 97 -0.18 -56.69 -68.76
C LEU A 97 0.92 -57.76 -68.75
N ALA A 98 1.96 -57.55 -67.95
CA ALA A 98 3.11 -58.46 -67.89
C ALA A 98 2.80 -59.72 -67.06
N TRP A 99 2.24 -59.56 -65.86
CA TRP A 99 2.13 -60.63 -64.86
C TRP A 99 0.70 -60.90 -64.40
N GLY A 100 -0.26 -60.12 -64.88
CA GLY A 100 -1.66 -60.23 -64.50
C GLY A 100 -2.02 -59.55 -63.17
N PRO A 101 -3.31 -59.47 -62.84
CA PRO A 101 -3.82 -58.92 -61.58
C PRO A 101 -3.41 -59.66 -60.29
N TRP A 102 -3.02 -60.93 -60.37
CA TRP A 102 -2.84 -61.81 -59.20
C TRP A 102 -1.52 -61.63 -58.43
N LEU A 103 -0.60 -60.82 -58.95
CA LEU A 103 0.70 -60.49 -58.33
C LEU A 103 0.72 -59.01 -57.91
N ASP A 104 1.70 -58.24 -58.38
CA ASP A 104 2.00 -56.90 -57.86
C ASP A 104 1.26 -55.76 -58.60
N GLY A 105 0.60 -56.06 -59.72
CA GLY A 105 0.03 -55.05 -60.62
C GLY A 105 -1.09 -54.19 -60.01
N SER A 106 -1.93 -54.79 -59.14
CA SER A 106 -2.94 -54.06 -58.36
C SER A 106 -2.34 -53.02 -57.44
N ALA A 107 -1.19 -53.32 -56.82
CA ALA A 107 -0.61 -52.48 -55.79
C ALA A 107 -0.30 -51.08 -56.33
N PHE A 108 0.21 -51.01 -57.56
CA PHE A 108 0.47 -49.75 -58.25
C PHE A 108 -0.82 -49.03 -58.69
N LEU A 109 -1.86 -49.75 -59.12
CA LEU A 109 -3.15 -49.11 -59.41
C LEU A 109 -3.81 -48.57 -58.13
N ILE A 110 -3.80 -49.30 -57.02
CA ILE A 110 -4.27 -48.82 -55.72
C ILE A 110 -3.44 -47.63 -55.26
N ALA A 111 -2.11 -47.70 -55.39
CA ALA A 111 -1.22 -46.57 -55.08
C ALA A 111 -1.58 -45.33 -55.91
N SER A 112 -1.94 -45.48 -57.19
CA SER A 112 -2.39 -44.36 -58.02
C SER A 112 -3.68 -43.71 -57.49
N VAL A 113 -4.64 -44.51 -56.99
CA VAL A 113 -5.87 -44.02 -56.35
C VAL A 113 -5.55 -43.24 -55.08
N VAL A 114 -4.69 -43.79 -54.21
CA VAL A 114 -4.27 -43.15 -52.95
C VAL A 114 -3.49 -41.85 -53.20
N ILE A 115 -2.55 -41.86 -54.16
CA ILE A 115 -1.79 -40.66 -54.56
C ILE A 115 -2.73 -39.60 -55.15
N GLY A 116 -3.72 -40.01 -55.95
CA GLY A 116 -4.76 -39.13 -56.47
C GLY A 116 -5.56 -38.46 -55.35
N ALA A 117 -5.90 -39.20 -54.30
CA ALA A 117 -6.65 -38.69 -53.15
C ALA A 117 -5.87 -37.66 -52.33
N LEU A 118 -4.55 -37.87 -52.24
CA LEU A 118 -3.68 -37.07 -51.37
C LEU A 118 -3.16 -35.80 -52.07
N LEU A 119 -2.83 -35.89 -53.36
CA LEU A 119 -2.26 -34.76 -54.13
C LEU A 119 -3.31 -33.84 -54.75
N PHE A 120 -4.59 -34.21 -54.80
CA PHE A 120 -5.60 -33.38 -55.48
C PHE A 120 -6.74 -32.94 -54.57
N ASP A 121 -7.29 -31.76 -54.88
CA ASP A 121 -8.41 -31.22 -54.10
C ASP A 121 -9.75 -31.81 -54.48
N LYS A 122 -9.93 -32.06 -55.78
CA LYS A 122 -11.09 -32.72 -56.35
C LYS A 122 -10.99 -34.23 -56.12
N ARG A 123 -12.12 -34.93 -56.27
CA ARG A 123 -12.25 -36.39 -56.18
C ARG A 123 -11.55 -37.12 -57.34
N VAL A 124 -10.27 -36.80 -57.58
CA VAL A 124 -9.41 -37.41 -58.61
C VAL A 124 -9.15 -38.88 -58.27
N ASP A 125 -9.19 -39.22 -57.00
CA ASP A 125 -9.20 -40.58 -56.47
C ASP A 125 -10.37 -41.43 -56.99
N ILE A 126 -11.60 -40.90 -57.02
CA ILE A 126 -12.75 -41.60 -57.61
C ILE A 126 -12.57 -41.79 -59.10
N VAL A 127 -12.08 -40.76 -59.79
CA VAL A 127 -11.82 -40.83 -61.24
C VAL A 127 -10.75 -41.88 -61.53
N MET A 128 -9.67 -41.93 -60.73
CA MET A 128 -8.60 -42.92 -60.87
C MET A 128 -9.06 -44.33 -60.51
N LEU A 129 -9.96 -44.48 -59.54
CA LEU A 129 -10.58 -45.77 -59.21
C LEU A 129 -11.44 -46.25 -60.38
N ALA A 130 -12.26 -45.38 -60.96
CA ALA A 130 -13.08 -45.70 -62.12
C ALA A 130 -12.23 -46.06 -63.35
N ILE A 131 -11.18 -45.29 -63.64
CA ILE A 131 -10.24 -45.57 -64.74
C ILE A 131 -9.56 -46.93 -64.52
N SER A 132 -9.12 -47.23 -63.30
CA SER A 132 -8.51 -48.50 -62.94
C SER A 132 -9.47 -49.69 -63.12
N ILE A 133 -10.73 -49.54 -62.68
CA ILE A 133 -11.77 -50.58 -62.85
C ILE A 133 -12.09 -50.79 -64.34
N ILE A 134 -12.24 -49.71 -65.11
CA ILE A 134 -12.48 -49.79 -66.56
C ILE A 134 -11.31 -50.49 -67.25
N PHE A 135 -10.07 -50.15 -66.89
CA PHE A 135 -8.88 -50.80 -67.43
C PHE A 135 -8.87 -52.30 -67.13
N LEU A 136 -9.06 -52.70 -65.86
CA LEU A 136 -9.12 -54.11 -65.45
C LEU A 136 -10.23 -54.87 -66.19
N THR A 137 -11.42 -54.26 -66.30
CA THR A 137 -12.56 -54.85 -67.02
C THR A 137 -12.24 -55.02 -68.50
N THR A 138 -11.58 -54.04 -69.11
CA THR A 138 -11.19 -54.10 -70.53
C THR A 138 -10.22 -55.25 -70.77
N ILE A 139 -9.19 -55.39 -69.93
CA ILE A 139 -8.23 -56.50 -70.04
C ILE A 139 -8.91 -57.85 -69.81
N ALA A 140 -9.81 -57.95 -68.82
CA ALA A 140 -10.58 -59.16 -68.58
C ALA A 140 -11.39 -59.59 -69.81
N VAL A 141 -12.08 -58.63 -70.47
CA VAL A 141 -12.86 -58.89 -71.68
C VAL A 141 -11.96 -59.30 -72.84
N LEU A 142 -10.87 -58.56 -73.09
CA LEU A 142 -9.91 -58.86 -74.17
C LEU A 142 -9.30 -60.26 -74.01
N GLN A 143 -8.99 -60.67 -72.78
CA GLN A 143 -8.49 -62.01 -72.49
C GLN A 143 -9.58 -63.08 -72.67
N SER A 144 -10.82 -62.81 -72.23
CA SER A 144 -11.94 -63.76 -72.36
C SER A 144 -12.33 -64.05 -73.82
N LEU A 145 -12.15 -63.07 -74.71
CA LEU A 145 -12.36 -63.20 -76.16
C LEU A 145 -11.16 -63.84 -76.88
N GLY A 146 -10.06 -64.14 -76.17
CA GLY A 146 -8.84 -64.71 -76.74
C GLY A 146 -8.03 -63.74 -77.61
N MET A 147 -8.38 -62.45 -77.63
CA MET A 147 -7.70 -61.44 -78.46
C MET A 147 -6.35 -61.00 -77.86
N TYR A 148 -6.12 -61.26 -76.59
CA TYR A 148 -4.88 -60.92 -75.90
C TYR A 148 -4.52 -61.98 -74.86
N GLN A 149 -3.24 -62.34 -74.78
CA GLN A 149 -2.69 -63.24 -73.77
C GLN A 149 -1.64 -62.50 -72.94
N LEU A 150 -1.69 -62.69 -71.63
CA LEU A 150 -0.73 -62.11 -70.68
C LEU A 150 0.67 -62.68 -70.94
N ARG A 151 1.70 -61.85 -70.73
CA ARG A 151 3.07 -62.18 -71.16
C ARG A 151 3.74 -63.28 -70.32
N ALA A 152 3.39 -63.42 -69.05
CA ALA A 152 3.88 -64.50 -68.19
C ALA A 152 2.76 -65.51 -67.89
N GLU A 153 2.99 -66.79 -68.18
CA GLU A 153 2.22 -67.92 -67.61
C GLU A 153 2.61 -68.09 -66.13
N ALA A 154 2.13 -67.19 -65.26
CA ALA A 154 2.29 -67.37 -63.82
C ALA A 154 1.29 -68.44 -63.33
N ALA A 155 1.76 -69.70 -63.29
CA ALA A 155 1.17 -70.90 -62.64
C ALA A 155 0.06 -71.67 -63.41
N PRO A 156 -0.06 -73.01 -63.20
CA PRO A 156 -0.88 -73.90 -64.04
C PRO A 156 -2.38 -73.69 -63.81
N ALA A 157 -3.18 -73.80 -64.88
CA ALA A 157 -4.62 -73.53 -64.97
C ALA A 157 -5.46 -74.02 -63.77
N PRO A 158 -6.40 -73.18 -63.25
CA PRO A 158 -7.73 -73.00 -63.86
C PRO A 158 -8.20 -71.53 -63.88
N GLN A 159 -7.28 -70.57 -64.04
CA GLN A 159 -7.53 -69.15 -63.77
C GLN A 159 -8.02 -68.31 -64.95
N THR A 160 -8.30 -68.93 -66.10
CA THR A 160 -8.84 -68.26 -67.31
C THR A 160 -10.37 -68.19 -67.34
N ILE A 161 -11.04 -68.54 -66.23
CA ILE A 161 -12.51 -68.48 -66.11
C ILE A 161 -12.94 -67.03 -65.87
N PRO A 162 -13.89 -66.47 -66.65
CA PRO A 162 -14.38 -65.10 -66.48
C PRO A 162 -14.84 -64.73 -65.05
N LEU A 163 -15.24 -65.72 -64.26
CA LEU A 163 -15.71 -65.56 -62.88
C LEU A 163 -14.61 -65.06 -61.91
N ASN A 164 -13.33 -65.41 -62.15
CA ASN A 164 -12.23 -64.99 -61.27
C ASN A 164 -11.84 -63.52 -61.47
N TRP A 165 -11.93 -63.02 -62.72
CA TRP A 165 -11.74 -61.60 -63.03
C TRP A 165 -12.82 -60.74 -62.39
N LEU A 166 -14.07 -61.22 -62.39
CA LEU A 166 -15.18 -60.55 -61.72
C LEU A 166 -14.94 -60.43 -60.21
N GLY A 167 -14.54 -61.53 -59.55
CA GLY A 167 -14.19 -61.52 -58.12
C GLY A 167 -13.05 -60.55 -57.80
N TYR A 168 -12.00 -60.55 -58.62
CA TYR A 168 -10.87 -59.64 -58.44
C TYR A 168 -11.24 -58.16 -58.64
N ILE A 169 -11.99 -57.82 -59.69
CA ILE A 169 -12.46 -56.45 -59.93
C ILE A 169 -13.35 -55.99 -58.78
N PHE A 170 -14.18 -56.90 -58.24
CA PHE A 170 -14.99 -56.62 -57.06
C PHE A 170 -14.12 -56.32 -55.82
N ASP A 171 -13.14 -57.17 -55.50
CA ASP A 171 -12.23 -56.94 -54.38
C ASP A 171 -11.43 -55.64 -54.53
N PHE A 172 -10.93 -55.37 -55.74
CA PHE A 172 -10.25 -54.12 -56.06
C PHE A 172 -11.17 -52.91 -55.88
N ALA A 173 -12.42 -52.98 -56.34
CA ALA A 173 -13.41 -51.91 -56.18
C ALA A 173 -13.78 -51.68 -54.70
N VAL A 174 -13.88 -52.74 -53.91
CA VAL A 174 -14.14 -52.66 -52.46
C VAL A 174 -12.95 -52.02 -51.73
N ILE A 175 -11.74 -52.53 -51.94
CA ILE A 175 -10.53 -51.98 -51.29
C ILE A 175 -10.30 -50.53 -51.72
N GLY A 176 -10.40 -50.25 -53.02
CA GLY A 176 -10.26 -48.90 -53.56
C GLY A 176 -11.34 -47.95 -53.02
N GLY A 177 -12.60 -48.40 -52.94
CA GLY A 177 -13.71 -47.65 -52.36
C GLY A 177 -13.50 -47.33 -50.88
N VAL A 178 -13.01 -48.29 -50.09
CA VAL A 178 -12.67 -48.09 -48.67
C VAL A 178 -11.52 -47.09 -48.53
N LEU A 179 -10.48 -47.17 -49.36
CA LEU A 179 -9.35 -46.25 -49.33
C LEU A 179 -9.76 -44.81 -49.71
N VAL A 180 -10.59 -44.66 -50.74
CA VAL A 180 -11.18 -43.36 -51.14
C VAL A 180 -11.98 -42.77 -49.97
N ALA A 181 -12.86 -43.57 -49.35
CA ALA A 181 -13.66 -43.12 -48.22
C ALA A 181 -12.79 -42.73 -47.01
N ALA A 182 -11.79 -43.57 -46.66
CA ALA A 182 -10.87 -43.32 -45.56
C ALA A 182 -10.04 -42.05 -45.79
N MET A 183 -9.49 -41.86 -46.99
CA MET A 183 -8.71 -40.66 -47.31
C MET A 183 -9.59 -39.41 -47.34
N GLY A 184 -10.83 -39.51 -47.83
CA GLY A 184 -11.81 -38.43 -47.76
C GLY A 184 -12.12 -38.01 -46.32
N GLN A 185 -12.33 -38.97 -45.41
CA GLN A 185 -12.53 -38.68 -43.98
C GLN A 185 -11.29 -38.04 -43.36
N PHE A 186 -10.10 -38.59 -43.64
CA PHE A 186 -8.84 -38.05 -43.12
C PHE A 186 -8.63 -36.59 -43.55
N LYS A 187 -8.84 -36.29 -44.83
CA LYS A 187 -8.71 -34.94 -45.38
C LYS A 187 -9.66 -33.96 -44.71
N ASN A 188 -10.93 -34.35 -44.56
CA ASN A 188 -11.94 -33.51 -43.91
C ASN A 188 -11.59 -33.25 -42.43
N ALA A 189 -11.17 -34.29 -41.70
CA ALA A 189 -10.75 -34.17 -40.30
C ALA A 189 -9.52 -33.27 -40.16
N PHE A 190 -8.54 -33.43 -41.04
CA PHE A 190 -7.32 -32.62 -41.05
C PHE A 190 -7.61 -31.14 -41.32
N THR A 191 -8.44 -30.83 -42.32
CA THR A 191 -8.86 -29.44 -42.60
C THR A 191 -9.60 -28.83 -41.41
N ARG A 192 -10.53 -29.58 -40.81
CA ARG A 192 -11.27 -29.13 -39.63
C ARG A 192 -10.36 -28.80 -38.45
N ILE A 193 -9.37 -29.65 -38.16
CA ILE A 193 -8.39 -29.40 -37.08
C ILE A 193 -7.59 -28.11 -37.33
N ILE A 194 -7.19 -27.87 -38.59
CA ILE A 194 -6.47 -26.64 -38.95
C ILE A 194 -7.35 -25.41 -38.73
N GLU A 195 -8.61 -25.46 -39.13
CA GLU A 195 -9.55 -24.35 -38.93
C GLU A 195 -9.84 -24.10 -37.44
N GLU A 196 -10.05 -25.15 -36.64
CA GLU A 196 -10.29 -25.05 -35.20
C GLU A 196 -9.06 -24.48 -34.48
N THR A 197 -7.85 -24.95 -34.80
CA THR A 197 -6.61 -24.46 -34.19
C THR A 197 -6.32 -23.00 -34.56
N GLN A 198 -6.52 -22.60 -35.82
CA GLN A 198 -6.37 -21.20 -36.22
C GLN A 198 -7.38 -20.28 -35.52
N SER A 199 -8.62 -20.75 -35.35
CA SER A 199 -9.67 -20.00 -34.67
C SER A 199 -9.37 -19.84 -33.18
N ALA A 200 -8.89 -20.91 -32.53
CA ALA A 200 -8.47 -20.88 -31.13
C ALA A 200 -7.26 -19.95 -30.91
N LEU A 201 -6.26 -19.97 -31.79
CA LEU A 201 -5.12 -19.05 -31.73
C LEU A 201 -5.54 -17.59 -31.89
N LYS A 202 -6.46 -17.29 -32.83
CA LYS A 202 -7.02 -15.95 -32.98
C LYS A 202 -7.79 -15.50 -31.74
N ALA A 203 -8.66 -16.36 -31.20
CA ALA A 203 -9.41 -16.07 -29.97
C ALA A 203 -8.47 -15.79 -28.79
N LEU A 204 -7.40 -16.59 -28.64
CA LEU A 204 -6.40 -16.39 -27.60
C LEU A 204 -5.64 -15.07 -27.75
N ALA A 205 -5.31 -14.67 -28.99
CA ALA A 205 -4.65 -13.39 -29.26
C ALA A 205 -5.54 -12.19 -28.87
N VAL A 206 -6.83 -12.25 -29.21
CA VAL A 206 -7.81 -11.22 -28.82
C VAL A 206 -7.97 -11.17 -27.31
N GLU A 207 -8.09 -12.31 -26.64
CA GLU A 207 -8.22 -12.36 -25.18
C GLU A 207 -6.98 -11.82 -24.47
N ARG A 208 -5.77 -12.12 -24.98
CA ARG A 208 -4.52 -11.54 -24.47
C ARG A 208 -4.49 -10.02 -24.61
N ALA A 209 -4.83 -9.49 -25.79
CA ALA A 209 -4.86 -8.04 -26.01
C ALA A 209 -5.83 -7.35 -25.06
N ARG A 210 -7.02 -7.93 -24.83
CA ARG A 210 -8.00 -7.42 -23.88
C ARG A 210 -7.51 -7.46 -22.43
N LEU A 211 -6.81 -8.52 -22.04
CA LEU A 211 -6.22 -8.63 -20.70
C LEU A 211 -5.11 -7.61 -20.50
N GLU A 212 -4.26 -7.39 -21.50
CA GLU A 212 -3.19 -6.39 -21.46
C GLU A 212 -3.77 -4.98 -21.31
N GLU A 213 -4.80 -4.63 -22.08
CA GLU A 213 -5.52 -3.35 -21.95
C GLU A 213 -6.08 -3.16 -20.52
N LYS A 214 -6.74 -4.19 -19.97
CA LYS A 214 -7.30 -4.15 -18.63
C LYS A 214 -6.23 -4.03 -17.54
N VAL A 215 -5.05 -4.61 -17.75
CA VAL A 215 -3.90 -4.46 -16.83
C VAL A 215 -3.36 -3.03 -16.89
N ILE A 216 -3.25 -2.44 -18.07
CA ILE A 216 -2.82 -1.02 -18.22
C ILE A 216 -3.79 -0.10 -17.50
N GLU A 217 -5.10 -0.21 -17.77
CA GLU A 217 -6.14 0.60 -17.13
C GLU A 217 -6.09 0.49 -15.59
N ARG A 218 -5.96 -0.73 -15.06
CA ARG A 218 -5.86 -0.97 -13.62
C ARG A 218 -4.57 -0.41 -13.02
N THR A 219 -3.47 -0.46 -13.76
CA THR A 219 -2.17 0.05 -13.30
C THR A 219 -2.19 1.58 -13.23
N GLU A 220 -2.74 2.25 -14.23
CA GLU A 220 -2.93 3.71 -14.23
C GLU A 220 -3.84 4.17 -13.10
N ALA A 221 -4.97 3.48 -12.88
CA ALA A 221 -5.87 3.77 -11.77
C ALA A 221 -5.20 3.59 -10.39
N LEU A 222 -4.40 2.54 -10.23
CA LEU A 222 -3.62 2.30 -9.01
C LEU A 222 -2.55 3.38 -8.79
N GLU A 223 -1.85 3.80 -9.84
CA GLU A 223 -0.82 4.84 -9.76
C GLU A 223 -1.43 6.20 -9.37
N SER A 224 -2.56 6.56 -9.97
CA SER A 224 -3.32 7.76 -9.59
C SER A 224 -3.69 7.73 -8.09
N ARG A 225 -4.23 6.58 -7.62
CA ARG A 225 -4.58 6.39 -6.20
C ARG A 225 -3.37 6.45 -5.27
N MET A 226 -2.23 5.89 -5.68
CA MET A 226 -0.98 5.97 -4.91
C MET A 226 -0.47 7.41 -4.82
N ASN A 227 -0.54 8.19 -5.89
CA ASN A 227 -0.13 9.59 -5.90
C ASN A 227 -1.01 10.44 -4.96
N GLN A 228 -2.33 10.19 -4.97
CA GLN A 228 -3.27 10.83 -4.06
C GLN A 228 -2.96 10.52 -2.59
N LEU A 229 -2.71 9.24 -2.26
CA LEU A 229 -2.33 8.80 -0.91
C LEU A 229 -1.00 9.41 -0.45
N ARG A 230 0.03 9.41 -1.31
CA ARG A 230 1.34 10.02 -1.00
C ARG A 230 1.21 11.51 -0.70
N SER A 231 0.43 12.22 -1.51
CA SER A 231 0.21 13.66 -1.32
C SER A 231 -0.53 13.94 -0.01
N SER A 232 -1.55 13.14 0.35
CA SER A 232 -2.22 13.26 1.65
C SER A 232 -1.31 12.94 2.83
N THR A 233 -0.38 11.99 2.69
CA THR A 233 0.60 11.64 3.73
C THR A 233 1.60 12.78 3.98
N ASN A 234 2.02 13.48 2.91
CA ASN A 234 2.90 14.64 3.03
C ASN A 234 2.20 15.82 3.72
N THR A 235 0.94 16.10 3.36
CA THR A 235 0.11 17.12 4.05
C THR A 235 -0.05 16.77 5.53
N ALA A 236 -0.38 15.50 5.83
CA ALA A 236 -0.52 15.03 7.20
C ALA A 236 0.76 15.22 8.02
N ARG A 237 1.93 14.89 7.45
CA ARG A 237 3.22 15.10 8.13
C ARG A 237 3.50 16.57 8.40
N ALA A 238 3.25 17.45 7.42
CA ALA A 238 3.43 18.89 7.60
C ALA A 238 2.57 19.44 8.74
N ILE A 239 1.31 18.99 8.86
CA ILE A 239 0.42 19.37 9.97
C ILE A 239 0.95 18.85 11.31
N ALA A 240 1.50 17.64 11.37
CA ALA A 240 1.96 17.03 12.62
C ALA A 240 3.26 17.64 13.19
N GLU A 241 4.09 18.28 12.36
CA GLU A 241 5.37 18.87 12.78
C GLU A 241 5.22 20.27 13.41
N ILE A 242 4.07 20.93 13.22
CA ILE A 242 3.85 22.31 13.69
C ILE A 242 3.60 22.34 15.19
N GLN A 243 4.40 23.14 15.92
CA GLN A 243 4.33 23.27 17.38
C GLN A 243 3.60 24.53 17.86
N ASN A 244 3.07 25.34 16.96
CA ASN A 244 2.32 26.56 17.29
C ASN A 244 0.86 26.38 16.86
N ILE A 245 -0.07 26.65 17.79
CA ILE A 245 -1.52 26.47 17.54
C ILE A 245 -2.00 27.36 16.38
N VAL A 246 -1.61 28.63 16.36
CA VAL A 246 -2.05 29.58 15.34
C VAL A 246 -1.52 29.15 13.97
N GLU A 247 -0.23 28.84 13.89
CA GLU A 247 0.41 28.37 12.67
C GLU A 247 -0.17 27.04 12.17
N LEU A 248 -0.50 26.12 13.09
CA LEU A 248 -1.10 24.82 12.77
C LEU A 248 -2.45 25.01 12.09
N LEU A 249 -3.32 25.83 12.69
CA LEU A 249 -4.67 26.07 12.17
C LEU A 249 -4.61 26.85 10.85
N GLU A 250 -3.78 27.89 10.75
CA GLU A 250 -3.59 28.66 9.50
C GLU A 250 -3.06 27.78 8.37
N SER A 251 -2.01 27.00 8.63
CA SER A 251 -1.42 26.11 7.63
C SER A 251 -2.40 25.03 7.19
N THR A 252 -3.17 24.47 8.12
CA THR A 252 -4.20 23.47 7.80
C THR A 252 -5.26 24.07 6.87
N ALA A 253 -5.81 25.25 7.22
CA ALA A 253 -6.83 25.91 6.42
C ALA A 253 -6.29 26.23 5.01
N GLN A 254 -5.07 26.75 4.92
CA GLN A 254 -4.42 27.08 3.66
C GLN A 254 -4.19 25.84 2.78
N LEU A 255 -3.63 24.76 3.35
CA LEU A 255 -3.35 23.51 2.63
C LEU A 255 -4.63 22.86 2.08
N ILE A 256 -5.73 22.88 2.86
CA ILE A 256 -7.02 22.36 2.41
C ILE A 256 -7.60 23.24 1.29
N SER A 257 -7.54 24.56 1.45
CA SER A 257 -8.04 25.49 0.42
C SER A 257 -7.26 25.38 -0.90
N GLU A 258 -5.93 25.32 -0.86
CA GLU A 258 -5.08 25.24 -2.05
C GLU A 258 -5.23 23.91 -2.78
N ARG A 259 -5.36 22.81 -2.04
CA ARG A 259 -5.37 21.46 -2.63
C ARG A 259 -6.72 21.08 -3.20
N PHE A 260 -7.82 21.56 -2.62
CA PHE A 260 -9.17 21.21 -3.03
C PHE A 260 -9.92 22.35 -3.72
N GLY A 261 -9.38 23.57 -3.73
CA GLY A 261 -9.93 24.70 -4.50
C GLY A 261 -11.24 25.25 -3.95
N TYR A 262 -11.48 25.14 -2.64
CA TYR A 262 -12.73 25.61 -2.02
C TYR A 262 -12.77 27.13 -1.89
N TYR A 263 -13.99 27.69 -2.02
CA TYR A 263 -14.25 29.13 -1.95
C TYR A 263 -13.88 29.72 -0.57
N HIS A 264 -14.20 28.99 0.49
CA HIS A 264 -13.79 29.35 1.84
C HIS A 264 -13.52 28.11 2.69
N THR A 265 -12.49 28.21 3.53
CA THR A 265 -12.10 27.20 4.50
C THR A 265 -11.77 27.92 5.79
N ALA A 266 -12.44 27.53 6.88
CA ALA A 266 -12.29 28.09 8.21
C ALA A 266 -12.13 27.00 9.26
N LEU A 267 -11.38 27.32 10.31
CA LEU A 267 -11.26 26.49 11.50
C LEU A 267 -11.77 27.28 12.70
N PHE A 268 -12.75 26.69 13.37
CA PHE A 268 -13.31 27.19 14.62
C PHE A 268 -12.82 26.34 15.78
N ILE A 269 -12.52 26.99 16.90
CA ILE A 269 -12.24 26.33 18.18
C ILE A 269 -13.41 26.61 19.13
N LEU A 270 -13.89 25.57 19.80
CA LEU A 270 -15.00 25.67 20.73
C LEU A 270 -14.52 26.15 22.11
N ASP A 271 -15.40 26.86 22.81
CA ASP A 271 -15.23 27.09 24.25
C ASP A 271 -15.39 25.79 25.05
N ASP A 272 -15.00 25.81 26.33
CA ASP A 272 -15.09 24.63 27.20
C ASP A 272 -16.53 24.11 27.37
N GLN A 273 -17.54 24.96 27.21
CA GLN A 273 -18.95 24.58 27.28
C GLN A 273 -19.55 24.18 25.92
N LYS A 274 -18.79 24.27 24.83
CA LYS A 274 -19.22 24.02 23.44
C LYS A 274 -20.42 24.85 22.99
N LYS A 275 -20.60 26.04 23.58
CA LYS A 275 -21.65 27.00 23.25
C LYS A 275 -21.21 28.02 22.22
N THR A 276 -19.92 28.30 22.13
CA THR A 276 -19.40 29.33 21.23
C THR A 276 -18.25 28.78 20.42
N ALA A 277 -18.32 28.97 19.11
CA ALA A 277 -17.28 28.62 18.15
C ALA A 277 -16.53 29.90 17.76
N PHE A 278 -15.25 30.00 18.11
CA PHE A 278 -14.38 31.13 17.78
C PHE A 278 -13.63 30.85 16.49
N LEU A 279 -13.70 31.76 15.52
CA LEU A 279 -12.93 31.63 14.28
C LEU A 279 -11.45 31.87 14.58
N GLN A 280 -10.61 30.85 14.39
CA GLN A 280 -9.18 30.92 14.70
C GLN A 280 -8.29 30.94 13.46
N ALA A 281 -8.75 30.35 12.35
CA ALA A 281 -8.00 30.37 11.09
C ALA A 281 -8.94 30.36 9.88
N SER A 282 -8.50 30.97 8.78
CA SER A 282 -9.21 30.99 7.51
C SER A 282 -8.25 31.16 6.34
N ALA A 283 -8.51 30.45 5.25
CA ALA A 283 -7.79 30.62 3.99
C ALA A 283 -8.32 31.78 3.13
N SER A 284 -9.59 32.17 3.29
CA SER A 284 -10.20 33.24 2.49
C SER A 284 -9.87 34.64 3.05
N ALA A 285 -9.78 35.64 2.17
CA ALA A 285 -9.54 37.03 2.54
C ALA A 285 -10.58 37.55 3.54
N ARG A 286 -11.87 37.30 3.25
CA ARG A 286 -12.97 37.70 4.13
C ARG A 286 -12.89 37.03 5.51
N GLY A 287 -12.55 35.73 5.57
CA GLY A 287 -12.40 35.07 6.86
C GLY A 287 -11.18 35.58 7.66
N LYS A 288 -10.10 36.00 7.00
CA LYS A 288 -8.96 36.66 7.68
C LYS A 288 -9.35 38.01 8.30
N GLU A 289 -10.20 38.79 7.62
CA GLU A 289 -10.77 40.02 8.20
C GLU A 289 -11.62 39.73 9.44
N LEU A 290 -12.45 38.68 9.40
CA LEU A 290 -13.31 38.26 10.51
C LEU A 290 -12.49 37.81 11.74
N ILE A 291 -11.34 37.17 11.53
CA ILE A 291 -10.42 36.82 12.63
C ILE A 291 -9.93 38.09 13.34
N GLY A 292 -9.55 39.13 12.58
CA GLY A 292 -9.16 40.43 13.13
C GLY A 292 -10.26 41.15 13.91
N GLN A 293 -11.51 40.77 13.69
CA GLN A 293 -12.70 41.28 14.40
C GLN A 293 -13.12 40.37 15.58
N ALA A 294 -12.32 39.35 15.91
CA ALA A 294 -12.63 38.34 16.93
C ALA A 294 -14.00 37.67 16.71
N PHE A 295 -14.31 37.36 15.45
CA PHE A 295 -15.59 36.77 15.07
C PHE A 295 -15.84 35.43 15.78
N SER A 296 -17.05 35.27 16.30
CA SER A 296 -17.51 34.06 16.97
C SER A 296 -18.99 33.82 16.69
N VAL A 297 -19.39 32.56 16.75
CA VAL A 297 -20.76 32.11 16.46
C VAL A 297 -21.26 31.25 17.61
N GLU A 298 -22.49 31.50 18.05
CA GLU A 298 -23.16 30.61 19.01
C GLU A 298 -23.55 29.29 18.34
N VAL A 299 -23.22 28.20 19.02
CA VAL A 299 -23.53 26.82 18.63
C VAL A 299 -24.94 26.48 19.12
N ASP A 300 -25.95 27.05 18.47
CA ASP A 300 -27.37 26.76 18.71
C ASP A 300 -27.87 25.67 17.75
N ARG A 301 -28.90 24.91 18.16
CA ARG A 301 -29.57 23.87 17.35
C ARG A 301 -30.14 24.37 16.02
N LYS A 302 -30.30 25.68 15.88
CA LYS A 302 -30.70 26.33 14.61
C LYS A 302 -29.57 26.40 13.59
N ASN A 303 -28.31 26.21 14.01
CA ASN A 303 -27.13 26.28 13.16
C ASN A 303 -26.60 24.86 12.86
N PRO A 304 -26.24 24.53 11.60
CA PRO A 304 -25.64 23.24 11.25
C PRO A 304 -24.35 22.93 12.01
N LEU A 305 -23.62 23.93 12.54
CA LEU A 305 -22.47 23.74 13.43
C LEU A 305 -22.85 22.90 14.67
N ALA A 306 -24.01 23.14 15.29
CA ALA A 306 -24.44 22.38 16.46
C ALA A 306 -24.70 20.90 16.13
N THR A 307 -25.22 20.63 14.93
CA THR A 307 -25.46 19.26 14.49
C THR A 307 -24.14 18.48 14.34
N ALA A 308 -23.10 19.13 13.80
CA ALA A 308 -21.77 18.52 13.69
C ALA A 308 -21.15 18.23 15.07
N VAL A 309 -21.33 19.14 16.04
CA VAL A 309 -20.85 18.95 17.42
C VAL A 309 -21.62 17.83 18.14
N GLU A 310 -22.96 17.83 18.07
CA GLU A 310 -23.82 16.86 18.75
C GLU A 310 -23.64 15.43 18.18
N GLN A 311 -23.53 15.31 16.86
CA GLN A 311 -23.46 14.02 16.18
C GLN A 311 -22.04 13.50 15.96
N ASN A 312 -21.03 14.36 16.17
CA ASN A 312 -19.62 14.07 15.90
C ASN A 312 -19.41 13.39 14.53
N ARG A 313 -20.02 13.95 13.50
CA ARG A 313 -19.89 13.49 12.11
C ARG A 313 -19.93 14.67 11.15
N ALA A 314 -19.37 14.45 9.95
CA ALA A 314 -19.46 15.39 8.85
C ALA A 314 -20.94 15.72 8.53
N ILE A 315 -21.23 17.02 8.41
CA ILE A 315 -22.53 17.53 7.96
C ILE A 315 -22.33 18.20 6.61
N ILE A 316 -23.05 17.73 5.60
CA ILE A 316 -23.02 18.30 4.25
C ILE A 316 -24.40 18.92 3.99
N THR A 317 -24.39 20.19 3.63
CA THR A 317 -25.57 20.95 3.24
C THR A 317 -25.41 21.46 1.82
N LEU A 318 -26.47 21.32 1.02
CA LEU A 318 -26.50 21.69 -0.39
C LEU A 318 -27.54 22.79 -0.59
N ASP A 319 -27.27 23.79 -1.42
CA ASP A 319 -28.20 24.88 -1.79
C ASP A 319 -29.56 24.36 -2.31
N VAL A 320 -29.56 23.20 -2.96
CA VAL A 320 -30.79 22.53 -3.42
C VAL A 320 -31.71 22.05 -2.28
N ASP A 321 -31.18 21.87 -1.07
CA ASP A 321 -31.94 21.49 0.12
C ASP A 321 -32.32 22.73 0.94
N GLN A 322 -33.25 23.53 0.40
CA GLN A 322 -33.71 24.82 0.95
C GLN A 322 -34.19 24.77 2.41
N ARG A 323 -34.48 23.58 2.96
CA ARG A 323 -34.89 23.43 4.37
C ARG A 323 -33.71 23.45 5.34
N ASN A 324 -32.55 22.96 4.92
CA ASN A 324 -31.37 22.78 5.78
C ASN A 324 -30.22 23.71 5.41
N PHE A 325 -30.23 24.31 4.22
CA PHE A 325 -29.21 25.26 3.79
C PHE A 325 -29.47 26.66 4.34
N ILE A 326 -28.60 27.12 5.23
CA ILE A 326 -28.63 28.47 5.79
C ILE A 326 -27.60 29.31 5.04
N SER A 327 -28.07 30.36 4.35
CA SER A 327 -27.18 31.32 3.67
C SER A 327 -26.32 32.06 4.69
N ASP A 328 -25.03 32.15 4.42
CA ASP A 328 -24.08 32.90 5.24
C ASP A 328 -23.87 34.28 4.62
N GLU A 329 -24.28 35.34 5.34
CA GLU A 329 -24.15 36.73 4.88
C GLU A 329 -22.69 37.13 4.61
N ASN A 330 -21.72 36.52 5.31
CA ASN A 330 -20.30 36.80 5.08
C ASN A 330 -19.76 36.08 3.84
N PHE A 331 -20.45 35.04 3.36
CA PHE A 331 -20.01 34.18 2.27
C PHE A 331 -21.15 33.93 1.26
N PRO A 332 -21.61 34.98 0.55
CA PRO A 332 -22.84 34.94 -0.26
C PRO A 332 -22.75 34.04 -1.51
N LEU A 333 -21.55 33.67 -1.93
CA LEU A 333 -21.35 32.76 -3.07
C LEU A 333 -21.48 31.27 -2.67
N THR A 334 -21.68 30.96 -1.39
CA THR A 334 -21.77 29.57 -0.93
C THR A 334 -23.00 28.88 -1.53
N ARG A 335 -22.77 27.77 -2.22
CA ARG A 335 -23.80 26.89 -2.81
C ARG A 335 -23.75 25.47 -2.26
N SER A 336 -22.66 25.07 -1.63
CA SER A 336 -22.63 23.90 -0.77
C SER A 336 -21.66 24.13 0.37
N ARG A 337 -21.91 23.49 1.50
CA ARG A 337 -21.10 23.61 2.71
C ARG A 337 -20.91 22.25 3.37
N MET A 338 -19.69 21.98 3.83
CA MET A 338 -19.33 20.81 4.61
C MET A 338 -18.72 21.26 5.94
N ILE A 339 -19.25 20.74 7.04
CA ILE A 339 -18.77 21.01 8.39
C ILE A 339 -18.27 19.69 8.96
N LEU A 340 -17.01 19.67 9.38
CA LEU A 340 -16.31 18.51 9.90
C LEU A 340 -15.94 18.75 11.37
N PRO A 341 -16.26 17.84 12.29
CA PRO A 341 -15.81 17.95 13.66
C PRO A 341 -14.31 17.69 13.76
N LEU A 342 -13.60 18.55 14.51
CA LEU A 342 -12.26 18.27 15.01
C LEU A 342 -12.42 17.54 16.34
N ALA A 343 -12.32 16.22 16.34
CA ALA A 343 -12.57 15.41 17.53
C ALA A 343 -11.34 14.62 17.99
N VAL A 344 -11.06 14.65 19.28
CA VAL A 344 -10.03 13.83 19.92
C VAL A 344 -10.71 12.94 20.98
N ARG A 345 -10.55 11.62 20.83
CA ARG A 345 -11.15 10.62 21.74
C ARG A 345 -12.67 10.80 21.96
N GLY A 346 -13.39 11.17 20.90
CA GLY A 346 -14.83 11.41 20.94
C GLY A 346 -15.25 12.78 21.49
N ASN A 347 -14.30 13.64 21.86
CA ASN A 347 -14.57 15.00 22.28
C ASN A 347 -14.29 15.99 21.14
N VAL A 348 -15.33 16.66 20.64
CA VAL A 348 -15.20 17.72 19.63
C VAL A 348 -14.59 18.97 20.27
N VAL A 349 -13.40 19.36 19.80
CA VAL A 349 -12.64 20.54 20.26
C VAL A 349 -12.79 21.74 19.31
N GLY A 350 -13.25 21.50 18.09
CA GLY A 350 -13.40 22.53 17.07
C GLY A 350 -14.14 22.01 15.85
N LEU A 351 -14.27 22.86 14.83
CA LEU A 351 -14.97 22.57 13.58
C LEU A 351 -14.13 23.07 12.41
N LEU A 352 -14.00 22.25 11.37
CA LEU A 352 -13.51 22.66 10.06
C LEU A 352 -14.72 22.92 9.16
N ASP A 353 -14.79 24.12 8.62
CA ASP A 353 -15.93 24.62 7.88
C ASP A 353 -15.53 24.98 6.45
N LEU A 354 -16.12 24.30 5.49
CA LEU A 354 -15.76 24.34 4.07
C LEU A 354 -16.94 24.81 3.26
N HIS A 355 -16.74 25.84 2.45
CA HIS A 355 -17.75 26.41 1.58
C HIS A 355 -17.28 26.29 0.12
N SER A 356 -18.20 25.93 -0.76
CA SER A 356 -17.98 25.93 -2.20
C SER A 356 -19.06 26.77 -2.90
N ASP A 357 -18.67 27.41 -3.99
CA ASP A 357 -19.55 28.11 -4.93
C ASP A 357 -20.25 27.16 -5.92
N GLN A 358 -20.00 25.85 -5.82
CA GLN A 358 -20.68 24.80 -6.58
C GLN A 358 -21.75 24.11 -5.73
N PRO A 359 -22.93 23.76 -6.29
CA PRO A 359 -24.06 23.22 -5.52
C PRO A 359 -23.89 21.78 -5.01
N ARG A 360 -22.94 21.01 -5.55
CA ARG A 360 -22.64 19.62 -5.14
C ARG A 360 -21.13 19.37 -5.17
N ALA A 361 -20.38 20.19 -4.45
CA ALA A 361 -18.92 20.16 -4.47
C ALA A 361 -18.29 19.01 -3.67
N PHE A 362 -19.06 18.38 -2.78
CA PHE A 362 -18.55 17.42 -1.80
C PHE A 362 -19.02 16.00 -2.14
N GLY A 363 -18.11 15.18 -2.67
CA GLY A 363 -18.33 13.75 -2.84
C GLY A 363 -18.13 12.94 -1.54
N ALA A 364 -18.54 11.68 -1.54
CA ALA A 364 -18.30 10.78 -0.41
C ALA A 364 -16.80 10.54 -0.17
N GLU A 365 -16.01 10.43 -1.25
CA GLU A 365 -14.55 10.26 -1.17
C GLU A 365 -13.85 11.50 -0.60
N ASP A 366 -14.25 12.70 -1.03
CA ASP A 366 -13.71 13.96 -0.49
C ASP A 366 -14.01 14.08 0.99
N ALA A 367 -15.22 13.72 1.42
CA ALA A 367 -15.63 13.75 2.83
C ALA A 367 -14.74 12.85 3.70
N GLU A 368 -14.39 11.64 3.24
CA GLU A 368 -13.52 10.72 3.97
C GLU A 368 -12.10 11.29 4.11
N ILE A 369 -11.55 11.85 3.03
CA ILE A 369 -10.20 12.44 3.05
C ILE A 369 -10.17 13.69 3.96
N LEU A 370 -11.17 14.55 3.85
CA LEU A 370 -11.26 15.77 4.66
C LEU A 370 -11.54 15.47 6.14
N GLN A 371 -12.34 14.44 6.46
CA GLN A 371 -12.50 13.98 7.84
C GLN A 371 -11.18 13.45 8.40
N THR A 372 -10.40 12.72 7.61
CA THR A 372 -9.06 12.26 8.03
C THR A 372 -8.13 13.43 8.34
N LEU A 373 -8.17 14.50 7.54
CA LEU A 373 -7.41 15.72 7.80
C LEU A 373 -7.92 16.45 9.05
N ALA A 374 -9.23 16.54 9.23
CA ALA A 374 -9.87 17.14 10.41
C ALA A 374 -9.47 16.40 11.70
N ASP A 375 -9.49 15.06 11.70
CA ASP A 375 -9.09 14.23 12.83
C ASP A 375 -7.61 14.44 13.17
N LEU A 376 -6.76 14.50 12.15
CA LEU A 376 -5.34 14.75 12.36
C LEU A 376 -5.08 16.16 12.91
N THR A 377 -5.76 17.18 12.39
CA THR A 377 -5.67 18.54 12.91
C THR A 377 -6.13 18.60 14.37
N ALA A 378 -7.19 17.88 14.74
CA ALA A 378 -7.66 17.79 16.11
C ALA A 378 -6.60 17.18 17.04
N ILE A 379 -5.97 16.07 16.62
CA ILE A 379 -4.90 15.41 17.38
C ILE A 379 -3.68 16.33 17.53
N SER A 380 -3.24 16.96 16.44
CA SER A 380 -2.12 17.91 16.48
C SER A 380 -2.43 19.10 17.37
N PHE A 381 -3.65 19.64 17.32
CA PHE A 381 -4.08 20.73 18.18
C PHE A 381 -4.02 20.34 19.66
N ASP A 382 -4.56 19.16 20.02
CA ASP A 382 -4.54 18.67 21.39
C ASP A 382 -3.11 18.44 21.90
N ASN A 383 -2.23 17.88 21.05
CA ASN A 383 -0.82 17.70 21.38
C ASN A 383 -0.11 19.04 21.63
N VAL A 384 -0.28 20.02 20.75
CA VAL A 384 0.36 21.34 20.89
C VAL A 384 -0.17 22.06 22.13
N ARG A 385 -1.49 22.02 22.37
CA ARG A 385 -2.11 22.58 23.58
C ARG A 385 -1.50 21.96 24.84
N LEU A 386 -1.44 20.63 24.90
CA LEU A 386 -0.91 19.89 26.05
C LEU A 386 0.57 20.21 26.32
N ILE A 387 1.39 20.30 25.27
CA ILE A 387 2.80 20.67 25.38
C ILE A 387 2.93 22.10 25.95
N ASN A 388 2.14 23.05 25.45
CA ASN A 388 2.18 24.43 25.92
C ASN A 388 1.71 24.57 27.37
N GLU A 389 0.66 23.87 27.76
CA GLU A 389 0.18 23.81 29.14
C GLU A 389 1.25 23.22 30.07
N THR A 390 1.86 22.10 29.67
CA THR A 390 2.96 21.46 30.43
C THR A 390 4.14 22.41 30.60
N ARG A 391 4.58 23.08 29.52
CA ARG A 391 5.67 24.08 29.58
C ARG A 391 5.34 25.24 30.51
N SER A 392 4.09 25.73 30.47
CA SER A 392 3.64 26.81 31.36
C SER A 392 3.66 26.37 32.83
N LEU A 393 3.14 25.18 33.13
CA LEU A 393 3.15 24.62 34.49
C LEU A 393 4.58 24.44 35.01
N VAL A 394 5.49 23.90 34.20
CA VAL A 394 6.91 23.76 34.57
C VAL A 394 7.53 25.13 34.86
N SER A 395 7.31 26.13 33.99
CA SER A 395 7.84 27.48 34.19
C SER A 395 7.29 28.13 35.48
N GLN A 396 6.01 27.94 35.78
CA GLN A 396 5.42 28.43 37.03
C GLN A 396 6.02 27.75 38.27
N LEU A 397 6.25 26.43 38.20
CA LEU A 397 6.90 25.68 39.26
C LEU A 397 8.33 26.17 39.49
N GLU A 398 9.12 26.33 38.43
CA GLU A 398 10.50 26.84 38.48
C GLU A 398 10.58 28.27 39.06
N ALA A 399 9.65 29.14 38.67
CA ALA A 399 9.57 30.49 39.21
C ALA A 399 9.26 30.48 40.72
N ASN A 400 8.33 29.62 41.15
CA ASN A 400 7.95 29.49 42.55
C ASN A 400 9.11 28.94 43.40
N THR A 401 9.77 27.86 42.96
CA THR A 401 10.91 27.27 43.67
C THR A 401 12.08 28.26 43.78
N SER A 402 12.36 29.03 42.73
CA SER A 402 13.39 30.08 42.73
C SER A 402 13.09 31.17 43.75
N ILE A 403 11.84 31.69 43.77
CA ILE A 403 11.41 32.70 44.74
C ILE A 403 11.47 32.17 46.17
N GLN A 404 11.03 30.93 46.40
CA GLN A 404 11.09 30.29 47.72
C GLN A 404 12.53 30.14 48.20
N THR A 405 13.42 29.63 47.35
CA THR A 405 14.84 29.48 47.64
C THR A 405 15.45 30.83 48.01
N GLN A 406 15.24 31.86 47.18
CA GLN A 406 15.74 33.20 47.43
C GLN A 406 15.24 33.78 48.76
N ARG A 407 13.94 33.68 49.04
CA ARG A 407 13.34 34.20 50.29
C ARG A 407 13.92 33.50 51.51
N THR A 408 14.05 32.19 51.45
CA THR A 408 14.55 31.36 52.57
C THR A 408 16.02 31.64 52.84
N TRP A 409 16.86 31.60 51.81
CA TRP A 409 18.29 31.91 51.95
C TRP A 409 18.54 33.36 52.36
N ARG A 410 17.73 34.32 51.91
CA ARG A 410 17.81 35.71 52.37
C ARG A 410 17.49 35.86 53.86
N LYS A 411 16.47 35.16 54.38
CA LYS A 411 16.17 35.14 55.83
C LYS A 411 17.34 34.54 56.64
N LEU A 412 17.96 33.47 56.14
CA LEU A 412 19.08 32.81 56.79
C LEU A 412 20.37 33.63 56.74
N THR A 413 20.69 34.26 55.61
CA THR A 413 21.86 35.16 55.49
C THR A 413 21.72 36.44 56.29
N THR A 414 20.49 36.93 56.53
CA THR A 414 20.25 38.08 57.41
C THR A 414 20.52 37.75 58.88
N ARG A 415 20.45 36.48 59.29
CA ARG A 415 20.68 36.02 60.67
C ARG A 415 22.16 35.86 61.06
N GLN A 416 23.10 36.39 60.27
CA GLN A 416 24.55 36.27 60.51
C GLN A 416 24.99 34.82 60.79
N MET A 417 24.77 33.93 59.82
CA MET A 417 25.40 32.61 59.85
C MET A 417 26.93 32.78 59.94
N PRO A 418 27.63 32.10 60.86
CA PRO A 418 29.08 32.18 60.96
C PRO A 418 29.71 31.73 59.64
N ALA A 419 30.57 32.57 59.07
CA ALA A 419 31.47 32.12 58.02
C ALA A 419 32.58 31.29 58.67
N PHE A 420 33.12 30.29 57.98
CA PHE A 420 34.22 29.48 58.50
C PHE A 420 35.51 29.83 57.77
N GLN A 421 36.59 30.05 58.52
CA GLN A 421 37.91 30.32 57.98
C GLN A 421 38.92 29.31 58.52
N TYR A 422 39.68 28.72 57.61
CA TYR A 422 40.85 27.94 57.96
C TYR A 422 42.03 28.86 58.34
N THR A 423 42.70 28.52 59.43
CA THR A 423 43.95 29.12 59.89
C THR A 423 44.96 28.02 60.21
N PRO A 424 46.27 28.31 60.34
CA PRO A 424 47.25 27.31 60.75
C PRO A 424 46.95 26.63 62.10
N ALA A 425 46.11 27.25 62.94
CA ALA A 425 45.65 26.69 64.22
C ALA A 425 44.32 25.91 64.12
N GLY A 426 43.75 25.74 62.91
CA GLY A 426 42.48 25.04 62.65
C GLY A 426 41.40 25.93 62.03
N VAL A 427 40.17 25.39 61.93
CA VAL A 427 39.00 26.10 61.39
C VAL A 427 38.29 26.87 62.51
N ARG A 428 38.04 28.16 62.28
CA ARG A 428 37.33 29.03 63.23
C ARG A 428 36.10 29.68 62.60
N PRO A 429 35.02 29.94 63.37
CA PRO A 429 33.90 30.75 62.92
C PRO A 429 34.25 32.25 62.92
N ILE A 430 33.68 32.99 61.97
CA ILE A 430 33.78 34.44 61.82
C ILE A 430 32.35 35.00 61.77
N PHE A 431 32.06 35.92 62.68
CA PHE A 431 30.74 36.54 62.83
C PHE A 431 30.67 37.96 62.25
N THR A 432 31.81 38.61 62.03
CA THR A 432 31.89 40.01 61.57
C THR A 432 32.40 40.15 60.15
N ARG A 433 31.62 40.84 59.31
CA ARG A 433 32.01 41.25 57.95
C ARG A 433 32.88 42.51 58.07
N ASP A 434 34.14 42.35 58.44
CA ASP A 434 35.06 43.49 58.53
C ASP A 434 35.37 44.00 57.12
N LYS A 435 34.71 45.10 56.70
CA LYS A 435 34.88 45.73 55.38
C LYS A 435 36.33 46.18 55.13
N ARG A 436 37.18 46.25 56.15
CA ARG A 436 38.60 46.64 56.05
C ARG A 436 39.54 45.50 55.62
N SER A 437 39.08 44.24 55.56
CA SER A 437 39.87 43.10 55.08
C SER A 437 39.45 42.66 53.66
N ASP A 438 39.05 43.62 52.82
CA ASP A 438 38.77 43.40 51.40
C ASP A 438 39.80 44.11 50.52
N ASN A 439 41.08 44.03 50.89
CA ASN A 439 42.13 44.07 49.88
C ASN A 439 41.85 42.85 48.98
N GLY A 440 41.53 43.07 47.70
CA GLY A 440 41.09 42.07 46.72
C GLY A 440 42.08 40.95 46.38
N GLU A 441 42.95 40.60 47.31
CA GLU A 441 43.88 39.48 47.23
C GLU A 441 43.14 38.17 47.52
N GLY A 442 42.84 37.41 46.47
CA GLY A 442 42.32 36.04 46.56
C GLY A 442 41.42 35.64 45.39
N LEU A 443 41.17 34.34 45.23
CA LEU A 443 40.14 33.83 44.32
C LEU A 443 38.79 33.87 45.01
N HIS A 444 37.81 34.50 44.36
CA HIS A 444 36.44 34.61 44.85
C HIS A 444 35.53 33.80 43.94
N ILE A 445 34.88 32.78 44.49
CA ILE A 445 33.90 31.96 43.76
C ILE A 445 32.56 32.04 44.50
N PRO A 446 31.46 32.44 43.81
CA PRO A 446 30.15 32.50 44.42
C PRO A 446 29.62 31.10 44.71
N LEU A 447 28.93 30.94 45.85
CA LEU A 447 28.06 29.78 46.07
C LEU A 447 26.72 30.10 45.42
N THR A 448 26.35 29.36 44.38
CA THR A 448 25.12 29.57 43.62
C THR A 448 24.21 28.34 43.71
N LEU A 449 22.91 28.58 43.83
CA LEU A 449 21.89 27.55 43.90
C LEU A 449 20.69 28.01 43.06
N TYR A 450 20.34 27.24 42.02
CA TYR A 450 19.33 27.63 41.02
C TYR A 450 19.56 29.05 40.46
N GLY A 451 20.81 29.42 40.18
CA GLY A 451 21.19 30.75 39.67
C GLY A 451 21.23 31.87 40.72
N GLN A 452 20.81 31.61 41.96
CA GLN A 452 20.83 32.58 43.06
C GLN A 452 22.14 32.48 43.85
N LYS A 453 22.85 33.61 44.06
CA LYS A 453 24.04 33.65 44.93
C LYS A 453 23.62 33.59 46.41
N ILE A 454 23.96 32.50 47.08
CA ILE A 454 23.67 32.26 48.50
C ILE A 454 24.88 32.54 49.41
N GLY A 455 26.08 32.61 48.85
CA GLY A 455 27.32 32.87 49.60
C GLY A 455 28.54 33.10 48.71
N ASN A 456 29.73 33.06 49.31
CA ASN A 456 31.00 33.15 48.60
C ASN A 456 32.09 32.33 49.29
N ILE A 457 32.96 31.72 48.49
CA ILE A 457 34.22 31.14 48.93
C ILE A 457 35.32 32.15 48.59
N LYS A 458 36.16 32.50 49.57
CA LYS A 458 37.36 33.33 49.40
C LYS A 458 38.59 32.46 49.68
N LEU A 459 39.46 32.31 48.69
CA LEU A 459 40.71 31.56 48.83
C LEU A 459 41.91 32.50 48.74
N LYS A 460 42.82 32.41 49.70
CA LYS A 460 44.08 33.17 49.70
C LYS A 460 45.27 32.21 49.71
N ARG A 461 46.23 32.42 48.81
CA ARG A 461 47.43 31.58 48.69
C ARG A 461 48.52 32.07 49.66
N LYS A 462 49.37 31.15 50.13
CA LYS A 462 50.45 31.43 51.11
C LYS A 462 51.58 32.30 50.52
N ASN A 463 51.84 32.22 49.21
CA ASN A 463 52.79 33.07 48.47
C ASN A 463 52.06 33.92 47.43
N ASN A 464 52.34 35.22 47.39
CA ASN A 464 51.62 36.23 46.61
C ASN A 464 52.03 36.31 45.12
N GLN A 465 52.47 35.20 44.51
CA GLN A 465 53.31 35.27 43.28
C GLN A 465 52.82 34.44 42.08
N ALA A 466 51.63 33.84 42.12
CA ALA A 466 51.10 33.13 40.95
C ALA A 466 49.58 33.28 40.82
N ASP A 467 49.14 33.70 39.63
CA ASP A 467 47.73 33.72 39.22
C ASP A 467 47.13 32.30 39.29
N TRP A 468 45.83 32.23 39.59
CA TRP A 468 45.09 30.97 39.64
C TRP A 468 44.91 30.42 38.23
N SER A 469 45.29 29.15 38.01
CA SER A 469 45.08 28.50 36.72
C SER A 469 43.61 28.21 36.47
N GLU A 470 43.20 28.13 35.20
CA GLU A 470 41.81 27.80 34.82
C GLU A 470 41.36 26.43 35.34
N ARG A 471 42.27 25.45 35.45
CA ARG A 471 41.95 24.14 36.05
C ARG A 471 41.67 24.23 37.54
N GLU A 472 42.39 25.08 38.26
CA GLU A 472 42.16 25.31 39.70
C GLU A 472 40.86 26.07 39.94
N LYS A 473 40.56 27.09 39.12
CA LYS A 473 39.28 27.80 39.17
C LYS A 473 38.11 26.86 38.93
N ALA A 474 38.15 26.07 37.86
CA ALA A 474 37.10 25.09 37.53
C ALA A 474 36.93 24.02 38.63
N LEU A 475 38.01 23.60 39.29
CA LEU A 475 37.92 22.68 40.42
C LEU A 475 37.21 23.31 41.62
N VAL A 476 37.56 24.55 41.97
CA VAL A 476 36.92 25.25 43.09
C VAL A 476 35.47 25.62 42.76
N GLU A 477 35.13 25.90 41.51
CA GLU A 477 33.74 26.08 41.05
C GLU A 477 32.91 24.81 41.28
N LYS A 478 33.44 23.63 40.90
CA LYS A 478 32.76 22.35 41.19
C LYS A 478 32.61 22.10 42.69
N ILE A 479 33.60 22.46 43.50
CA ILE A 479 33.50 22.36 44.97
C ILE A 479 32.43 23.34 45.49
N ALA A 480 32.37 24.55 44.94
CA ALA A 480 31.36 25.55 45.29
C ALA A 480 29.93 25.05 44.97
N GLU A 481 29.74 24.37 43.84
CA GLU A 481 28.47 23.71 43.50
C GLU A 481 28.09 22.62 44.51
N GLN A 482 29.03 21.72 44.83
CA GLN A 482 28.78 20.64 45.81
C GLN A 482 28.50 21.17 47.22
N VAL A 483 29.23 22.22 47.65
CA VAL A 483 29.01 22.89 48.94
C VAL A 483 27.64 23.57 48.95
N SER A 484 27.24 24.22 47.86
CA SER A 484 25.91 24.85 47.75
C SER A 484 24.81 23.80 47.91
N LEU A 485 24.91 22.66 47.22
CA LEU A 485 23.95 21.55 47.32
C LEU A 485 23.91 20.95 48.74
N ALA A 486 25.06 20.72 49.36
CA ALA A 486 25.14 20.17 50.71
C ALA A 486 24.52 21.11 51.76
N LEU A 487 24.71 22.42 51.61
CA LEU A 487 24.10 23.44 52.46
C LEU A 487 22.57 23.44 52.33
N GLU A 488 22.03 23.27 51.12
CA GLU A 488 20.58 23.15 50.91
C GLU A 488 20.01 21.86 51.51
N ASN A 489 20.69 20.73 51.32
CA ASN A 489 20.28 19.46 51.92
C ASN A 489 20.26 19.54 53.44
N SER A 490 21.30 20.11 54.06
CA SER A 490 21.36 20.29 55.52
C SER A 490 20.20 21.18 56.01
N ARG A 491 19.93 22.29 55.30
CA ARG A 491 18.82 23.20 55.60
C ARG A 491 17.46 22.50 55.50
N LEU A 492 17.24 21.72 54.44
CA LEU A 492 15.99 20.97 54.24
C LEU A 492 15.77 19.93 55.35
N VAL A 493 16.84 19.24 55.78
CA VAL A 493 16.77 18.30 56.90
C VAL A 493 16.44 19.02 58.21
N GLU A 494 17.08 20.16 58.49
CA GLU A 494 16.80 20.95 59.70
C GLU A 494 15.34 21.46 59.72
N GLU A 495 14.84 21.93 58.58
CA GLU A 495 13.45 22.38 58.43
C GLU A 495 12.45 21.24 58.63
N ALA A 496 12.73 20.06 58.04
CA ALA A 496 11.92 18.86 58.22
C ALA A 496 11.90 18.41 59.69
N GLN A 497 13.05 18.38 60.36
CA GLN A 497 13.15 18.03 61.79
C GLN A 497 12.39 19.02 62.66
N LYS A 498 12.51 20.33 62.38
CA LYS A 498 11.79 21.37 63.12
C LYS A 498 10.28 21.28 62.90
N SER A 499 9.83 20.97 61.69
CA SER A 499 8.42 20.74 61.38
C SER A 499 7.90 19.52 62.15
N ALA A 500 8.60 18.38 62.08
CA ALA A 500 8.23 17.17 62.80
C ALA A 500 8.16 17.39 64.32
N ALA A 501 9.13 18.11 64.90
CA ALA A 501 9.11 18.47 66.31
C ALA A 501 7.91 19.35 66.68
N ARG A 502 7.55 20.31 65.82
CA ARG A 502 6.37 21.17 65.98
C ARG A 502 5.08 20.37 65.89
N ASP A 503 4.95 19.49 64.90
CA ASP A 503 3.76 18.67 64.70
C ASP A 503 3.57 17.70 65.87
N GLN A 504 4.67 17.09 66.34
CA GLN A 504 4.64 16.26 67.55
C GLN A 504 4.22 17.05 68.78
N MET A 505 4.69 18.30 68.93
CA MET A 505 4.27 19.18 70.01
C MET A 505 2.77 19.52 69.92
N ILE A 506 2.26 19.83 68.74
CA ILE A 506 0.83 20.09 68.49
C ILE A 506 0.00 18.85 68.78
N ALA A 507 0.46 17.68 68.34
CA ALA A 507 -0.19 16.40 68.61
C ALA A 507 -0.22 16.09 70.11
N ASN A 508 0.90 16.29 70.82
CA ASN A 508 0.99 16.11 72.27
C ASN A 508 0.07 17.09 73.03
N ILE A 509 0.02 18.36 72.62
CA ILE A 509 -0.90 19.36 73.17
C ILE A 509 -2.35 18.94 72.91
N SER A 510 -2.68 18.53 71.69
CA SER A 510 -4.04 18.09 71.34
C SER A 510 -4.46 16.84 72.12
N THR A 511 -3.53 15.91 72.35
CA THR A 511 -3.75 14.72 73.17
C THR A 511 -3.95 15.11 74.64
N ARG A 512 -3.12 15.98 75.20
CA ARG A 512 -3.33 16.51 76.56
C ARG A 512 -4.64 17.26 76.70
N ILE A 513 -5.01 18.13 75.75
CA ILE A 513 -6.31 18.83 75.77
C ILE A 513 -7.48 17.86 75.76
N ARG A 514 -7.38 16.74 75.02
CA ARG A 514 -8.36 15.64 75.07
C ARG A 514 -8.34 14.89 76.41
N GLU A 515 -7.20 14.81 77.09
CA GLU A 515 -7.06 14.21 78.43
C GLU A 515 -7.52 15.14 79.56
N THR A 516 -7.48 16.47 79.41
CA THR A 516 -7.88 17.45 80.46
C THR A 516 -9.35 17.88 80.43
N LEU A 517 -10.22 17.21 79.67
CA LEU A 517 -11.67 17.42 79.76
C LEU A 517 -12.26 16.70 80.98
N ASP A 518 -11.74 17.03 82.17
CA ASP A 518 -12.42 16.83 83.44
C ASP A 518 -13.12 18.14 83.81
N ILE A 519 -14.45 18.16 83.63
CA ILE A 519 -15.31 19.33 83.86
C ILE A 519 -15.20 19.83 85.31
N GLU A 520 -14.81 18.94 86.24
CA GLU A 520 -14.65 19.24 87.66
C GLU A 520 -13.41 20.11 87.94
N SER A 521 -12.28 19.80 87.30
CA SER A 521 -11.02 20.54 87.47
C SER A 521 -11.11 21.99 86.97
N VAL A 522 -11.87 22.23 85.89
CA VAL A 522 -12.11 23.59 85.36
C VAL A 522 -13.01 24.40 86.28
N ALA A 523 -14.11 23.82 86.79
CA ALA A 523 -15.03 24.49 87.70
C ALA A 523 -14.34 24.87 89.03
N ARG A 524 -13.55 23.94 89.58
CA ARG A 524 -12.78 24.15 90.82
C ARG A 524 -11.77 25.29 90.69
N THR A 525 -11.02 25.33 89.58
CA THR A 525 -10.01 26.37 89.35
C THR A 525 -10.66 27.75 89.20
N ALA A 526 -11.79 27.83 88.50
CA ALA A 526 -12.52 29.09 88.33
C ALA A 526 -13.08 29.64 89.66
N ALA A 527 -13.60 28.79 90.55
CA ALA A 527 -14.10 29.23 91.86
C ALA A 527 -12.99 29.81 92.75
N VAL A 528 -11.80 29.20 92.74
CA VAL A 528 -10.64 29.65 93.53
C VAL A 528 -10.10 31.00 93.03
N GLU A 529 -9.98 31.19 91.71
CA GLU A 529 -9.50 32.46 91.16
C GLU A 529 -10.50 33.60 91.36
N LEU A 530 -11.82 33.34 91.33
CA LEU A 530 -12.84 34.36 91.59
C LEU A 530 -12.80 34.89 93.03
N GLN A 531 -12.60 34.01 94.02
CA GLN A 531 -12.41 34.43 95.41
C GLN A 531 -11.17 35.33 95.55
N ARG A 532 -10.07 34.94 94.91
CA ARG A 532 -8.78 35.63 95.04
C ARG A 532 -8.74 37.00 94.37
N VAL A 533 -9.38 37.13 93.21
CA VAL A 533 -9.40 38.39 92.44
C VAL A 533 -10.36 39.42 93.03
N PHE A 534 -11.50 38.99 93.58
CA PHE A 534 -12.59 39.89 93.99
C PHE A 534 -12.84 39.96 95.50
N ASP A 535 -12.03 39.27 96.32
CA ASP A 535 -12.12 39.23 97.79
C ASP A 535 -13.53 38.88 98.31
N LEU A 536 -14.13 37.85 97.70
CA LEU A 536 -15.50 37.44 97.97
C LEU A 536 -15.58 36.54 99.21
N LYS A 537 -16.69 36.66 99.96
CA LYS A 537 -16.99 35.79 101.11
C LYS A 537 -17.34 34.35 100.72
N GLU A 538 -17.93 34.14 99.54
CA GLU A 538 -18.31 32.84 99.01
C GLU A 538 -18.46 32.91 97.47
N ALA A 539 -18.12 31.84 96.76
CA ALA A 539 -18.30 31.71 95.30
C ALA A 539 -18.60 30.25 94.94
N GLU A 540 -19.73 30.00 94.29
CA GLU A 540 -20.20 28.67 93.89
C GLU A 540 -20.35 28.60 92.36
N ILE A 541 -19.87 27.52 91.74
CA ILE A 541 -20.01 27.25 90.31
C ILE A 541 -20.70 25.91 90.14
N VAL A 542 -21.97 25.94 89.73
CA VAL A 542 -22.79 24.75 89.49
C VAL A 542 -22.87 24.49 87.98
N ILE A 543 -22.56 23.26 87.56
CA ILE A 543 -22.65 22.84 86.16
C ILE A 543 -23.86 21.90 86.01
N GLY A 544 -24.94 22.40 85.41
CA GLY A 544 -26.20 21.67 85.18
C GLY A 544 -27.27 22.54 84.49
N SER A 545 -28.25 21.90 83.83
CA SER A 545 -29.26 22.54 82.98
C SER A 545 -30.19 23.48 83.74
N ALA A 546 -30.29 24.72 83.25
CA ALA A 546 -31.11 25.79 83.81
C ALA A 546 -32.59 25.39 84.01
N GLN A 547 -33.02 25.34 85.27
CA GLN A 547 -34.40 25.61 85.67
C GLN A 547 -34.37 26.78 86.66
N PHE A 548 -34.69 27.97 86.15
CA PHE A 548 -35.08 29.12 86.95
C PHE A 548 -36.39 28.77 87.67
N GLU A 549 -36.40 28.83 88.99
CA GLU A 549 -37.63 28.97 89.75
C GLU A 549 -37.54 30.17 90.70
N LYS A 550 -38.53 31.05 90.53
CA LYS A 550 -38.83 32.25 91.32
C LYS A 550 -39.02 31.91 92.80
N GLN A 551 -38.56 32.80 93.66
CA GLN A 551 -39.44 33.28 94.73
C GLN A 551 -39.10 34.72 95.15
N ASP A 552 -39.98 35.63 94.75
CA ASP A 552 -40.26 36.86 95.47
C ASP A 552 -40.76 36.53 96.89
N GLY A 553 -40.32 37.30 97.89
CA GLY A 553 -41.21 37.67 99.00
C GLY A 553 -40.65 37.63 100.43
N LYS A 554 -40.48 38.84 100.98
CA LYS A 554 -40.54 39.26 102.41
C LYS A 554 -39.33 38.86 103.27
N SER A 555 -38.71 39.74 104.07
CA SER A 555 -39.14 41.03 104.65
C SER A 555 -37.93 41.92 104.89
#